data_AF-A0AAW5FVH5-F1
#
_entry.id   AF-A0AAW5FVH5-F1
#
_cell.length_a   1.000
_cell.length_b   1.000
_cell.length_c   1.000
_cell.angle_alpha   90.00
_cell.angle_beta   90.00
_cell.angle_gamma   90.00
#
_symmetry.space_group_name_H-M   'P 1'
#
loop_
_entity.id
_entity.type
_entity.pdbx_description
1 polymer ?
#
loop_
_entity_poly.entity_id
_entity_poly.type
_entity_poly.pdbx_seq_one_letter_code
_entity_poly.pdbx_strand_id
1 'polypeptide(L)'
;MQLQLYQVRYFLALAKTLNFTRAAEQCNVTQPALTKAIQKLEQELGGALIHRERHLTQLTDLGKMILPTLEKIFSAAEAVRLQARGYQKKTIAPLKIGLVPSVSAALITELLVELARIIPDLRVDLREADANGLVAMLLDGEINAALVGDAMELPERIDRWRLFEERCVLILSRKHPMARQTVVLLEDLHELVFLERVGCDVADRFKRACFADHPGPKVVHRSDQERHLQQMAFAGLGAILAPEHAPRLPSLATVGIEGDPVRREVQLLAVAGRQYSPALDAFIKVARVRDWTSALDKLRRASAPDSNKDNVCTAEAQGAGSLIQITGPGPASSCPSLGRASNRRC
;
A
#
# COMPACT_ATOMS: atom_id res chain seq x y z
N MET A 1 -22.05 31.71 7.16
CA MET A 1 -21.72 30.32 7.48
C MET A 1 -20.59 30.29 8.49
N GLN A 2 -20.90 30.06 9.77
CA GLN A 2 -19.95 29.93 10.88
C GLN A 2 -19.95 28.48 11.42
N LEU A 3 -19.50 27.54 10.58
CA LEU A 3 -19.31 26.15 11.00
C LEU A 3 -18.12 26.04 11.96
N GLN A 4 -18.33 25.52 13.18
CA GLN A 4 -17.27 25.35 14.18
C GLN A 4 -16.98 23.87 14.43
N LEU A 5 -15.71 23.48 14.48
CA LEU A 5 -15.30 22.06 14.55
C LEU A 5 -15.82 21.32 15.79
N TYR A 6 -16.01 22.01 16.92
CA TYR A 6 -16.60 21.38 18.12
C TYR A 6 -18.07 21.00 17.91
N GLN A 7 -18.82 21.75 17.09
CA GLN A 7 -20.21 21.41 16.76
C GLN A 7 -20.25 20.13 15.94
N VAL A 8 -19.34 20.01 14.97
CA VAL A 8 -19.15 18.80 14.16
C VAL A 8 -18.80 17.62 15.06
N ARG A 9 -17.83 17.78 15.97
CA ARG A 9 -17.47 16.73 16.96
C ARG A 9 -18.67 16.24 17.76
N TYR A 10 -19.52 17.15 18.23
CA TYR A 10 -20.67 16.81 19.06
C TYR A 10 -21.77 16.11 18.26
N PHE A 11 -22.02 16.57 17.03
CA PHE A 11 -22.93 15.89 16.13
C PHE A 11 -22.47 14.48 15.80
N LEU A 12 -21.18 14.26 15.50
CA LEU A 12 -20.63 12.93 15.24
C LEU A 12 -20.75 12.00 16.45
N ALA A 13 -20.50 12.51 17.66
CA ALA A 13 -20.70 11.74 18.89
C ALA A 13 -22.17 11.38 19.11
N LEU A 14 -23.09 12.31 18.83
CA LEU A 14 -24.52 12.05 18.93
C LEU A 14 -25.01 11.07 17.87
N ALA A 15 -24.55 11.17 16.62
CA ALA A 15 -24.90 10.26 15.54
C ALA A 15 -24.52 8.82 15.87
N LYS A 16 -23.40 8.62 16.57
CA LYS A 16 -22.93 7.30 17.03
C LYS A 16 -23.71 6.73 18.21
N THR A 17 -24.09 7.59 19.16
CA THR A 17 -24.69 7.15 20.43
C THR A 17 -26.21 7.17 20.42
N LEU A 18 -26.81 7.99 19.55
CA LEU A 18 -28.23 8.32 19.54
C LEU A 18 -28.78 8.66 20.93
N ASN A 19 -27.93 9.22 21.79
CA ASN A 19 -28.26 9.56 23.16
C ASN A 19 -27.47 10.80 23.58
N PHE A 20 -28.19 11.88 23.88
CA PHE A 20 -27.57 13.17 24.20
C PHE A 20 -26.73 13.15 25.47
N THR A 21 -27.13 12.39 26.48
CA THR A 21 -26.39 12.25 27.73
C THR A 21 -25.07 11.52 27.46
N ARG A 22 -25.13 10.37 26.76
CA ARG A 22 -23.95 9.57 26.40
C ARG A 22 -23.01 10.31 25.45
N ALA A 23 -23.54 11.06 24.48
CA ALA A 23 -22.75 11.90 23.58
C ALA A 23 -22.01 13.01 24.34
N ALA A 24 -22.67 13.61 25.33
CA ALA A 24 -22.11 14.68 26.13
C ALA A 24 -20.98 14.16 27.05
N GLU A 25 -21.19 12.99 27.66
CA GLU A 25 -20.16 12.25 28.39
C GLU A 25 -18.94 11.94 27.51
N GLN A 26 -19.13 11.37 26.32
CA GLN A 26 -18.04 11.11 25.37
C GLN A 26 -17.28 12.38 24.95
N CYS A 27 -17.98 13.52 24.92
CA CYS A 27 -17.39 14.80 24.55
C CYS A 27 -16.80 15.56 25.74
N ASN A 28 -16.95 15.07 26.97
CA ASN A 28 -16.60 15.76 28.22
C ASN A 28 -17.25 17.13 28.34
N VAL A 29 -18.56 17.21 28.07
CA VAL A 29 -19.36 18.44 28.19
C VAL A 29 -20.69 18.17 28.86
N THR A 30 -21.39 19.24 29.26
CA THR A 30 -22.76 19.11 29.78
C THR A 30 -23.74 18.86 28.62
N GLN A 31 -24.79 18.09 28.89
CA GLN A 31 -25.86 17.82 27.92
C GLN A 31 -26.53 19.11 27.36
N PRO A 32 -26.78 20.18 28.16
CA PRO A 32 -27.28 21.44 27.62
C PRO A 32 -26.31 22.10 26.63
N ALA A 33 -25.00 22.05 26.89
CA ALA A 33 -23.99 22.61 25.99
C ALA A 33 -23.93 21.86 24.66
N LEU A 34 -23.98 20.52 24.70
CA LEU A 34 -24.04 19.70 23.49
C LEU A 34 -25.31 19.97 22.67
N THR A 35 -26.47 20.06 23.34
CA THR A 35 -27.75 20.35 22.67
C THR A 35 -27.70 21.71 21.96
N LYS A 36 -27.21 22.76 22.64
CA LYS A 36 -27.12 24.11 22.07
C LYS A 36 -26.17 24.18 20.87
N ALA A 37 -25.07 23.43 20.91
CA ALA A 37 -24.12 23.38 19.79
C ALA A 37 -24.70 22.69 18.56
N ILE A 38 -25.50 21.63 18.75
CA ILE A 38 -26.18 20.92 17.65
C ILE A 38 -27.27 21.80 17.05
N GLN A 39 -28.06 22.48 17.87
CA GLN A 39 -29.06 23.45 17.37
C GLN A 39 -28.42 24.57 16.55
N LYS A 40 -27.24 25.06 16.97
CA LYS A 40 -26.50 26.07 16.20
C LYS A 40 -25.99 25.49 14.87
N LEU A 41 -25.55 24.24 14.84
CA LEU A 41 -25.16 23.55 13.61
C LEU A 41 -26.35 23.38 12.65
N GLU A 42 -27.51 22.99 13.17
CA GLU A 42 -28.77 22.86 12.41
C GLU A 42 -29.20 24.20 11.80
N GLN A 43 -29.07 25.29 12.56
CA GLN A 43 -29.34 26.65 12.08
C GLN A 43 -28.41 27.06 10.92
N GLU A 44 -27.11 26.77 11.03
CA GLU A 44 -26.13 27.09 9.98
C GLU A 44 -26.33 26.26 8.70
N LEU A 45 -26.85 25.04 8.84
CA LEU A 45 -27.09 24.12 7.72
C LEU A 45 -28.51 24.22 7.15
N GLY A 46 -29.37 25.04 7.74
CA GLY A 46 -30.73 25.30 7.27
C GLY A 46 -31.72 24.16 7.51
N GLY A 47 -31.42 23.23 8.42
CA GLY A 47 -32.32 22.11 8.71
C GLY A 47 -31.90 21.27 9.91
N ALA A 48 -32.89 20.57 10.49
CA ALA A 48 -32.66 19.64 11.59
C ALA A 48 -31.84 18.44 11.13
N LEU A 49 -30.82 18.07 11.89
CA LEU A 49 -29.98 16.89 11.66
C LEU A 49 -30.46 15.71 12.50
N ILE A 50 -31.16 16.00 13.60
CA ILE A 50 -31.63 15.01 14.56
C ILE A 50 -33.15 15.15 14.74
N HIS A 51 -33.84 14.02 14.69
CA HIS A 51 -35.23 13.92 15.10
C HIS A 51 -35.31 13.36 16.52
N ARG A 52 -36.12 14.00 17.38
CA ARG A 52 -36.42 13.53 18.73
C ARG A 52 -37.90 13.21 18.84
N GLU A 53 -38.21 11.96 19.11
CA GLU A 53 -39.58 11.51 19.33
C GLU A 53 -39.67 10.75 20.66
N ARG A 54 -40.16 11.44 21.70
CA ARG A 54 -40.25 10.94 23.09
C ARG A 54 -38.92 10.36 23.60
N HIS A 55 -38.74 9.04 23.48
CA HIS A 55 -37.56 8.29 23.94
C HIS A 55 -36.60 7.91 22.82
N LEU A 56 -36.93 8.22 21.57
CA LEU A 56 -36.18 7.81 20.39
C LEU A 56 -35.48 9.01 19.77
N THR A 57 -34.16 8.91 19.64
CA THR A 57 -33.33 9.89 18.92
C THR A 57 -32.85 9.23 17.64
N GLN A 58 -33.07 9.88 16.50
CA GLN A 58 -32.64 9.39 15.18
C GLN A 58 -32.06 10.52 14.34
N LEU A 59 -31.29 10.17 13.32
CA LEU A 59 -30.85 11.13 12.30
C LEU A 59 -32.00 11.43 11.32
N THR A 60 -32.15 12.69 10.95
CA THR A 60 -33.00 13.08 9.82
C THR A 60 -32.36 12.66 8.48
N ASP A 61 -33.10 12.77 7.38
CA ASP A 61 -32.52 12.51 6.05
C ASP A 61 -31.39 13.49 5.72
N LEU A 62 -31.53 14.76 6.12
CA LEU A 62 -30.45 15.73 6.05
C LEU A 62 -29.24 15.28 6.89
N GLY A 63 -29.47 14.85 8.13
CA GLY A 63 -28.43 14.34 9.03
C GLY A 63 -27.67 13.14 8.45
N LYS A 64 -28.39 12.18 7.86
CA LYS A 64 -27.80 11.01 7.18
C LYS A 64 -27.00 11.42 5.94
N MET A 65 -27.53 12.34 5.13
CA MET A 65 -26.89 12.80 3.89
C MET A 65 -25.56 13.49 4.16
N ILE A 66 -25.47 14.33 5.19
CA ILE A 66 -24.26 15.13 5.45
C ILE A 66 -23.25 14.45 6.38
N LEU A 67 -23.66 13.42 7.12
CA LEU A 67 -22.82 12.71 8.09
C LEU A 67 -21.47 12.29 7.48
N PRO A 68 -21.40 11.65 6.29
CA PRO A 68 -20.13 11.25 5.69
C PRO A 68 -19.21 12.45 5.38
N THR A 69 -19.78 13.60 5.00
CA THR A 69 -19.02 14.82 4.71
C THR A 69 -18.46 15.43 5.99
N LEU A 70 -19.26 15.47 7.06
CA LEU A 70 -18.83 15.95 8.37
C LEU A 70 -17.75 15.05 9.00
N GLU A 71 -17.81 13.74 8.79
CA GLU A 71 -16.76 12.80 9.19
C GLU A 71 -15.44 13.09 8.48
N LYS A 72 -15.47 13.32 7.15
CA LYS A 72 -14.29 13.70 6.36
C LYS A 72 -13.66 15.01 6.85
N ILE A 73 -14.49 16.05 7.08
CA ILE A 73 -14.02 17.34 7.60
C ILE A 73 -13.35 17.18 8.96
N PHE A 74 -13.97 16.44 9.87
CA PHE A 74 -13.42 16.23 11.21
C PHE A 74 -12.12 15.42 11.17
N SER A 75 -12.04 14.39 10.33
CA SER A 75 -10.83 13.60 10.12
C SER A 75 -9.68 14.44 9.56
N ALA A 76 -9.96 15.29 8.56
CA ALA A 76 -8.96 16.19 7.99
C ALA A 76 -8.42 17.18 9.05
N ALA A 77 -9.30 17.74 9.88
CA ALA A 77 -8.90 18.64 10.95
C ALA A 77 -8.05 17.95 12.04
N GLU A 78 -8.39 16.72 12.44
CA GLU A 78 -7.56 15.95 13.38
C GLU A 78 -6.21 15.57 12.77
N ALA A 79 -6.15 15.26 11.47
CA ALA A 79 -4.89 15.01 10.77
C ALA A 79 -3.97 16.25 10.81
N VAL A 80 -4.51 17.44 10.57
CA VAL A 80 -3.76 18.71 10.70
C VAL A 80 -3.26 18.91 12.14
N ARG A 81 -4.10 18.65 13.14
CA ARG A 81 -3.71 18.76 14.56
C ARG A 81 -2.60 17.79 14.93
N LEU A 82 -2.65 16.57 14.40
CA LEU A 82 -1.62 15.56 14.60
C LEU A 82 -0.30 15.97 13.93
N GLN A 83 -0.35 16.48 12.70
CA GLN A 83 0.81 17.01 11.98
C GLN A 83 1.47 18.16 12.75
N ALA A 84 0.69 19.13 13.23
CA ALA A 84 1.20 20.27 14.01
C ALA A 84 1.83 19.84 15.35
N ARG A 85 1.24 18.85 16.04
CA ARG A 85 1.82 18.27 17.26
C ARG A 85 3.11 17.48 16.99
N GLY A 86 3.15 16.76 15.87
CA GLY A 86 4.36 16.06 15.42
C GLY A 86 5.51 17.03 15.16
N TYR A 87 5.22 18.18 14.56
CA TYR A 87 6.18 19.28 14.37
C TYR A 87 6.74 19.81 15.70
N GLN A 88 5.90 20.01 16.72
CA GLN A 88 6.32 20.53 18.02
C GLN A 88 7.13 19.54 18.87
N LYS A 89 6.91 18.22 18.72
CA LYS A 89 7.55 17.20 19.57
C LYS A 89 8.88 16.65 19.06
N LYS A 90 9.42 17.16 17.93
CA LYS A 90 10.54 16.54 17.21
C LYS A 90 10.35 15.03 16.98
N THR A 91 9.10 14.55 17.00
CA THR A 91 8.81 13.16 16.65
C THR A 91 9.03 13.07 15.15
N ILE A 92 10.03 12.29 14.74
CA ILE A 92 10.39 12.14 13.33
C ILE A 92 9.14 11.57 12.62
N ALA A 93 8.52 12.40 11.78
CA ALA A 93 7.43 11.94 10.93
C ALA A 93 7.96 10.81 10.04
N PRO A 94 7.17 9.74 9.82
CA PRO A 94 7.63 8.63 9.01
C PRO A 94 7.99 9.11 7.60
N LEU A 95 9.08 8.55 7.06
CA LEU A 95 9.41 8.67 5.65
C LEU A 95 8.47 7.79 4.84
N LYS A 96 7.51 8.41 4.16
CA LYS A 96 6.49 7.72 3.37
C LYS A 96 6.94 7.60 1.92
N ILE A 97 7.07 6.36 1.42
CA ILE A 97 7.59 6.09 0.08
C ILE A 97 6.54 5.33 -0.74
N GLY A 98 6.20 5.86 -1.90
CA GLY A 98 5.36 5.23 -2.90
C GLY A 98 6.16 4.33 -3.85
N LEU A 99 5.62 3.18 -4.20
CA LEU A 99 6.18 2.27 -5.19
C LEU A 99 5.09 1.86 -6.18
N VAL A 100 5.38 1.88 -7.49
CA VAL A 100 4.49 1.20 -8.44
C VAL A 100 4.61 -0.32 -8.27
N PRO A 101 3.57 -1.12 -8.57
CA PRO A 101 3.60 -2.58 -8.36
C PRO A 101 4.78 -3.30 -9.03
N SER A 102 5.32 -2.74 -10.11
CA SER A 102 6.46 -3.28 -10.85
C SER A 102 7.83 -2.92 -10.26
N VAL A 103 7.91 -2.14 -9.18
CA VAL A 103 9.16 -1.77 -8.50
C VAL A 103 9.22 -2.44 -7.13
N SER A 104 10.22 -3.29 -6.93
CA SER A 104 10.37 -4.05 -5.69
C SER A 104 10.84 -3.18 -4.52
N ALA A 105 10.17 -3.27 -3.37
CA ALA A 105 10.63 -2.66 -2.11
C ALA A 105 12.01 -3.18 -1.67
N ALA A 106 12.39 -4.38 -2.10
CA ALA A 106 13.72 -4.94 -1.83
C ALA A 106 14.85 -4.11 -2.47
N LEU A 107 14.58 -3.33 -3.53
CA LEU A 107 15.54 -2.39 -4.12
C LEU A 107 16.04 -1.38 -3.09
N ILE A 108 15.12 -0.80 -2.31
CA ILE A 108 15.43 0.28 -1.38
C ILE A 108 15.79 -0.21 0.02
N THR A 109 15.64 -1.50 0.31
CA THR A 109 15.77 -2.03 1.69
C THR A 109 17.18 -1.80 2.25
N GLU A 110 18.23 -2.02 1.46
CA GLU A 110 19.61 -1.78 1.91
C GLU A 110 19.88 -0.31 2.20
N LEU A 111 19.38 0.56 1.33
CA LEU A 111 19.45 2.00 1.51
C LEU A 111 18.71 2.41 2.80
N LEU A 112 17.53 1.85 3.07
CA LEU A 112 16.80 2.13 4.31
C LEU A 112 17.54 1.65 5.56
N VAL A 113 18.23 0.51 5.50
CA VAL A 113 19.09 0.02 6.59
C VAL A 113 20.27 0.97 6.82
N GLU A 114 20.90 1.48 5.78
CA GLU A 114 21.97 2.47 5.88
C GLU A 114 21.45 3.77 6.52
N LEU A 115 20.28 4.26 6.11
CA LEU A 115 19.66 5.45 6.70
C LEU A 115 19.29 5.25 8.17
N ALA A 116 18.78 4.08 8.55
CA ALA A 116 18.41 3.76 9.92
C ALA A 116 19.61 3.79 10.89
N ARG A 117 20.85 3.63 10.40
CA ARG A 117 22.08 3.78 11.21
C ARG A 117 22.43 5.24 11.50
N ILE A 118 22.01 6.15 10.62
CA ILE A 118 22.38 7.58 10.68
C ILE A 118 21.24 8.41 11.28
N ILE A 119 19.99 7.96 11.15
CA ILE A 119 18.78 8.65 11.59
C ILE A 119 18.13 7.84 12.72
N PRO A 120 18.32 8.26 13.99
CA PRO A 120 17.66 7.63 15.13
C PRO A 120 16.14 7.61 14.93
N ASP A 121 15.46 6.55 15.37
CA ASP A 121 14.01 6.40 15.30
C ASP A 121 13.40 6.54 13.89
N LEU A 122 14.17 6.27 12.83
CA LEU A 122 13.66 6.26 11.45
C LEU A 122 12.46 5.31 11.33
N ARG A 123 11.31 5.87 10.95
CA ARG A 123 10.11 5.13 10.58
C ARG A 123 9.87 5.27 9.09
N VAL A 124 9.51 4.18 8.43
CA VAL A 124 9.26 4.14 6.99
C VAL A 124 7.88 3.54 6.75
N ASP A 125 7.05 4.24 5.99
CA ASP A 125 5.76 3.71 5.53
C ASP A 125 5.84 3.50 4.02
N LEU A 126 5.59 2.28 3.55
CA LEU A 126 5.51 1.99 2.12
C LEU A 126 4.06 2.01 1.65
N ARG A 127 3.83 2.60 0.48
CA ARG A 127 2.53 2.57 -0.19
C ARG A 127 2.68 2.14 -1.64
N GLU A 128 1.70 1.38 -2.10
CA GLU A 128 1.64 0.91 -3.48
C GLU A 128 0.43 1.53 -4.18
N ALA A 129 0.63 2.08 -5.38
CA ALA A 129 -0.41 2.57 -6.27
C ALA A 129 0.15 2.67 -7.70
N ASP A 130 -0.72 2.89 -8.69
CA ASP A 130 -0.26 3.24 -10.04
C ASP A 130 0.47 4.60 -10.06
N ALA A 131 1.20 4.87 -11.14
CA ALA A 131 2.07 6.04 -11.22
C ALA A 131 1.29 7.37 -11.10
N ASN A 132 0.09 7.47 -11.67
CA ASN A 132 -0.76 8.65 -11.55
C ASN A 132 -1.24 8.85 -10.11
N GLY A 133 -1.66 7.77 -9.45
CA GLY A 133 -2.05 7.77 -8.04
C GLY A 133 -0.91 8.21 -7.14
N LEU A 134 0.32 7.72 -7.37
CA LEU A 134 1.49 8.14 -6.61
C LEU A 134 1.83 9.63 -6.81
N VAL A 135 1.70 10.15 -8.04
CA VAL A 135 1.88 11.59 -8.31
C VAL A 135 0.83 12.41 -7.57
N ALA A 136 -0.44 12.01 -7.57
CA ALA A 136 -1.49 12.69 -6.80
C ALA A 136 -1.16 12.69 -5.30
N MET A 137 -0.78 11.53 -4.74
CA MET A 137 -0.40 11.40 -3.33
C MET A 137 0.83 12.25 -2.96
N LEU A 138 1.80 12.40 -3.87
CA LEU A 138 2.94 13.31 -3.68
C LEU A 138 2.45 14.76 -3.56
N LEU A 139 1.64 15.21 -4.52
CA LEU A 139 1.10 16.57 -4.56
C LEU A 139 0.24 16.88 -3.33
N ASP A 140 -0.54 15.92 -2.85
CA ASP A 140 -1.36 16.05 -1.64
C ASP A 140 -0.55 15.93 -0.34
N GLY A 141 0.72 15.52 -0.42
CA GLY A 141 1.60 15.34 0.73
C GLY A 141 1.29 14.09 1.56
N GLU A 142 0.57 13.14 0.97
CA GLU A 142 0.32 11.84 1.57
C GLU A 142 1.55 10.94 1.60
N ILE A 143 2.43 11.08 0.60
CA ILE A 143 3.75 10.46 0.53
C ILE A 143 4.85 11.50 0.32
N ASN A 144 6.09 11.14 0.62
CA ASN A 144 7.25 12.03 0.55
C ASN A 144 8.08 11.83 -0.72
N ALA A 145 8.17 10.58 -1.19
CA ALA A 145 8.88 10.19 -2.40
C ALA A 145 8.11 9.08 -3.13
N ALA A 146 8.31 8.93 -4.43
CA ALA A 146 7.79 7.78 -5.19
C ALA A 146 8.85 7.19 -6.13
N LEU A 147 8.87 5.86 -6.30
CA LEU A 147 9.65 5.19 -7.34
C LEU A 147 8.70 4.69 -8.43
N VAL A 148 8.91 5.19 -9.65
CA VAL A 148 8.04 4.93 -10.81
C VAL A 148 8.87 4.58 -12.05
N GLY A 149 8.20 4.12 -13.11
CA GLY A 149 8.78 4.03 -14.45
C GLY A 149 8.66 5.34 -15.24
N ASP A 150 9.28 5.38 -16.41
CA ASP A 150 9.42 6.55 -17.29
C ASP A 150 8.28 6.79 -18.29
N ALA A 151 7.18 6.04 -18.20
CA ALA A 151 6.12 6.06 -19.20
C ALA A 151 5.03 7.12 -18.99
N MET A 152 5.24 8.11 -18.12
CA MET A 152 4.25 9.14 -17.82
C MET A 152 4.81 10.56 -17.92
N GLU A 153 3.96 11.49 -18.32
CA GLU A 153 4.24 12.92 -18.17
C GLU A 153 4.10 13.33 -16.70
N LEU A 154 5.06 14.13 -16.23
CA LEU A 154 5.11 14.59 -14.85
C LEU A 154 4.81 16.09 -14.79
N PRO A 155 3.98 16.55 -13.84
CA PRO A 155 3.76 17.98 -13.61
C PRO A 155 5.08 18.71 -13.32
N GLU A 156 5.19 19.98 -13.70
CA GLU A 156 6.39 20.82 -13.45
C GLU A 156 6.81 20.88 -11.98
N ARG A 157 5.84 20.70 -11.06
CA ARG A 157 6.06 20.72 -9.61
C ARG A 157 6.67 19.42 -9.06
N ILE A 158 7.01 18.46 -9.92
CA ILE A 158 7.64 17.20 -9.54
C ILE A 158 9.11 17.20 -9.98
N ASP A 159 10.01 17.13 -9.00
CA ASP A 159 11.40 16.80 -9.25
C ASP A 159 11.52 15.31 -9.55
N ARG A 160 12.37 14.97 -10.53
CA ARG A 160 12.65 13.59 -10.93
C ARG A 160 14.14 13.32 -11.03
N TRP A 161 14.57 12.14 -10.59
CA TRP A 161 15.94 11.67 -10.75
C TRP A 161 15.96 10.24 -11.27
N ARG A 162 16.68 10.00 -12.36
CA ARG A 162 16.94 8.64 -12.87
C ARG A 162 17.77 7.87 -11.85
N LEU A 163 17.33 6.66 -11.52
CA LEU A 163 18.06 5.75 -10.61
C LEU A 163 18.85 4.70 -11.41
N PHE A 164 18.15 3.95 -12.26
CA PHE A 164 18.74 2.93 -13.11
C PHE A 164 17.83 2.64 -14.30
N GLU A 165 18.33 1.83 -15.22
CA GLU A 165 17.59 1.34 -16.37
C GLU A 165 17.53 -0.18 -16.34
N GLU A 166 16.40 -0.75 -16.73
CA GLU A 166 16.20 -2.19 -16.79
C GLU A 166 15.55 -2.61 -18.11
N ARG A 167 15.85 -3.83 -18.55
CA ARG A 167 15.22 -4.44 -19.72
C ARG A 167 13.85 -5.02 -19.38
N CYS A 168 13.03 -5.22 -20.41
CA CYS A 168 11.81 -6.03 -20.31
C CYS A 168 12.11 -7.51 -20.51
N VAL A 169 11.35 -8.36 -19.83
CA VAL A 169 11.45 -9.82 -19.85
C VAL A 169 10.07 -10.44 -19.90
N LEU A 170 9.99 -11.73 -20.24
CA LEU A 170 8.80 -12.53 -20.04
C LEU A 170 8.83 -13.22 -18.68
N ILE A 171 7.71 -13.17 -17.96
CA ILE A 171 7.46 -13.95 -16.76
C ILE A 171 6.39 -14.99 -17.09
N LEU A 172 6.71 -16.27 -16.91
CA LEU A 172 5.86 -17.39 -17.31
C LEU A 172 6.05 -18.60 -16.39
N SER A 173 5.18 -19.60 -16.49
CA SER A 173 5.33 -20.84 -15.73
C SER A 173 6.68 -21.51 -15.98
N ARG A 174 7.35 -22.02 -14.95
CA ARG A 174 8.56 -22.86 -15.10
C ARG A 174 8.32 -24.11 -15.97
N LYS A 175 7.06 -24.53 -16.12
CA LYS A 175 6.65 -25.67 -16.97
C LYS A 175 6.49 -25.31 -18.45
N HIS A 176 6.47 -24.02 -18.79
CA HIS A 176 6.30 -23.58 -20.17
C HIS A 176 7.54 -23.95 -21.02
N PRO A 177 7.40 -24.35 -22.30
CA PRO A 177 8.54 -24.71 -23.14
C PRO A 177 9.63 -23.63 -23.22
N MET A 178 9.22 -22.35 -23.34
CA MET A 178 10.14 -21.21 -23.37
C MET A 178 10.91 -20.99 -22.06
N ALA A 179 10.47 -21.54 -20.92
CA ALA A 179 11.17 -21.39 -19.64
C ALA A 179 12.56 -22.04 -19.64
N ARG A 180 12.83 -22.93 -20.60
CA ARG A 180 14.14 -23.57 -20.79
C ARG A 180 15.11 -22.73 -21.60
N GLN A 181 14.64 -21.62 -22.18
CA GLN A 181 15.45 -20.72 -22.98
C GLN A 181 15.95 -19.56 -22.11
N THR A 182 17.15 -19.06 -22.42
CA THR A 182 17.68 -17.84 -21.79
C THR A 182 17.07 -16.59 -22.44
N VAL A 183 16.84 -16.65 -23.74
CA VAL A 183 16.32 -15.57 -24.59
C VAL A 183 15.38 -16.19 -25.62
N VAL A 184 14.22 -15.56 -25.85
CA VAL A 184 13.28 -15.90 -26.94
C VAL A 184 13.38 -14.91 -28.08
N LEU A 185 13.10 -15.36 -29.29
CA LEU A 185 13.04 -14.51 -30.48
C LEU A 185 11.72 -13.72 -30.50
N LEU A 186 11.70 -12.60 -31.21
CA LEU A 186 10.49 -11.79 -31.31
C LEU A 186 9.36 -12.50 -32.07
N GLU A 187 9.72 -13.31 -33.07
CA GLU A 187 8.78 -14.11 -33.86
C GLU A 187 8.02 -15.14 -33.01
N ASP A 188 8.67 -15.72 -32.00
CA ASP A 188 8.07 -16.71 -31.11
C ASP A 188 6.94 -16.11 -30.25
N LEU A 189 6.89 -14.78 -30.11
CA LEU A 189 5.90 -14.10 -29.28
C LEU A 189 4.51 -14.07 -29.92
N HIS A 190 4.40 -14.21 -31.24
CA HIS A 190 3.09 -14.20 -31.93
C HIS A 190 2.17 -15.34 -31.47
N GLU A 191 2.75 -16.50 -31.16
CA GLU A 191 2.02 -17.69 -30.70
C GLU A 191 1.74 -17.66 -29.19
N LEU A 192 2.29 -16.69 -28.46
CA LEU A 192 2.19 -16.61 -27.01
C LEU A 192 0.94 -15.82 -26.57
N VAL A 193 0.23 -16.37 -25.59
CA VAL A 193 -0.85 -15.63 -24.92
C VAL A 193 -0.27 -14.68 -23.89
N PHE A 194 -0.54 -13.38 -24.07
CA PHE A 194 -0.12 -12.34 -23.14
C PHE A 194 -1.17 -12.12 -22.06
N LEU A 195 -0.68 -12.06 -20.81
CA LEU A 195 -1.41 -11.70 -19.60
C LEU A 195 -1.05 -10.25 -19.28
N GLU A 196 -1.98 -9.32 -19.47
CA GLU A 196 -1.66 -7.90 -19.47
C GLU A 196 -2.20 -7.19 -18.23
N ARG A 197 -1.31 -6.42 -17.56
CA ARG A 197 -1.73 -5.54 -16.48
C ARG A 197 -2.36 -4.26 -17.03
N VAL A 198 -3.51 -3.88 -16.50
CA VAL A 198 -4.13 -2.58 -16.79
C VAL A 198 -3.20 -1.45 -16.30
N GLY A 199 -2.90 -0.48 -17.17
CA GLY A 199 -1.95 0.60 -16.85
C GLY A 199 -0.50 0.13 -16.73
N CYS A 200 -0.11 -0.90 -17.51
CA CYS A 200 1.29 -1.31 -17.62
C CYS A 200 2.11 -0.26 -18.38
N ASP A 201 3.22 0.18 -17.79
CA ASP A 201 4.12 1.20 -18.35
C ASP A 201 4.99 0.69 -19.51
N VAL A 202 5.14 -0.63 -19.65
CA VAL A 202 6.00 -1.24 -20.68
C VAL A 202 5.23 -1.91 -21.82
N ALA A 203 3.99 -2.36 -21.61
CA ALA A 203 3.24 -3.15 -22.59
C ALA A 203 2.97 -2.41 -23.91
N ASP A 204 2.47 -1.18 -23.83
CA ASP A 204 2.16 -0.39 -25.04
C ASP A 204 3.42 0.09 -25.76
N ARG A 205 4.51 0.36 -25.03
CA ARG A 205 5.81 0.67 -25.63
C ARG A 205 6.37 -0.54 -26.37
N PHE A 206 6.24 -1.73 -25.79
CA PHE A 206 6.68 -2.98 -26.41
C PHE A 206 5.89 -3.32 -27.65
N LYS A 207 4.55 -3.22 -27.59
CA LYS A 207 3.69 -3.43 -28.77
C LYS A 207 4.04 -2.48 -29.91
N ARG A 208 4.26 -1.20 -29.62
CA ARG A 208 4.67 -0.21 -30.63
C ARG A 208 6.07 -0.48 -31.18
N ALA A 209 7.03 -0.88 -30.35
CA ALA A 209 8.39 -1.13 -30.79
C ALA A 209 8.51 -2.40 -31.64
N CYS A 210 7.74 -3.43 -31.31
CA CYS A 210 7.93 -4.78 -31.87
C CYS A 210 6.88 -5.17 -32.91
N PHE A 211 5.69 -4.57 -32.86
CA PHE A 211 4.53 -4.98 -33.65
C PHE A 211 3.79 -3.76 -34.25
N ALA A 212 4.52 -2.72 -34.65
CA ALA A 212 3.91 -1.56 -35.32
C ALA A 212 3.23 -1.96 -36.65
N ASP A 213 3.88 -2.84 -37.41
CA ASP A 213 3.46 -3.22 -38.77
C ASP A 213 2.79 -4.61 -38.84
N HIS A 214 2.61 -5.27 -37.69
CA HIS A 214 2.07 -6.63 -37.59
C HIS A 214 1.06 -6.76 -36.44
N PRO A 215 0.10 -7.70 -36.52
CA PRO A 215 -0.73 -8.01 -35.37
C PRO A 215 0.14 -8.44 -34.18
N GLY A 216 0.05 -7.71 -33.07
CA GLY A 216 0.76 -8.04 -31.84
C GLY A 216 0.30 -9.36 -31.22
N PRO A 217 0.96 -9.81 -30.13
CA PRO A 217 0.65 -11.07 -29.47
C PRO A 217 -0.79 -11.10 -28.94
N LYS A 218 -1.35 -12.30 -28.83
CA LYS A 218 -2.75 -12.50 -28.42
C LYS A 218 -2.92 -12.15 -26.94
N VAL A 219 -3.62 -11.05 -26.65
CA VAL A 219 -3.99 -10.67 -25.28
C VAL A 219 -5.36 -11.24 -24.94
N VAL A 220 -5.38 -12.31 -24.14
CA VAL A 220 -6.63 -13.00 -23.75
C VAL A 220 -7.10 -12.58 -22.36
N HIS A 221 -6.17 -12.29 -21.46
CA HIS A 221 -6.48 -12.05 -20.06
C HIS A 221 -5.89 -10.73 -19.58
N ARG A 222 -6.66 -10.02 -18.74
CA ARG A 222 -6.31 -8.72 -18.17
C ARG A 222 -6.67 -8.66 -16.70
N SER A 223 -5.87 -7.94 -15.92
CA SER A 223 -6.11 -7.67 -14.50
C SER A 223 -5.43 -6.35 -14.12
N ASP A 224 -5.99 -5.62 -13.17
CA ASP A 224 -5.33 -4.48 -12.52
C ASP A 224 -4.39 -4.93 -11.37
N GLN A 225 -4.56 -6.16 -10.88
CA GLN A 225 -3.70 -6.78 -9.87
C GLN A 225 -2.61 -7.67 -10.49
N GLU A 226 -1.34 -7.30 -10.29
CA GLU A 226 -0.17 -8.05 -10.76
C GLU A 226 -0.14 -9.49 -10.22
N ARG A 227 -0.53 -9.68 -8.95
CA ARG A 227 -0.54 -11.00 -8.30
C ARG A 227 -1.52 -11.98 -8.96
N HIS A 228 -2.65 -11.51 -9.48
CA HIS A 228 -3.58 -12.38 -10.21
C HIS A 228 -2.96 -12.87 -11.52
N LEU A 229 -2.32 -11.97 -12.28
CA LEU A 229 -1.63 -12.35 -13.52
C LEU A 229 -0.54 -13.38 -13.24
N GLN A 230 0.23 -13.21 -12.17
CA GLN A 230 1.27 -14.18 -11.78
C GLN A 230 0.71 -15.56 -11.44
N GLN A 231 -0.47 -15.64 -10.80
CA GLN A 231 -1.15 -16.92 -10.55
C GLN A 231 -1.65 -17.56 -11.86
N MET A 232 -2.16 -16.76 -12.80
CA MET A 232 -2.57 -17.23 -14.11
C MET A 232 -1.38 -17.72 -14.95
N ALA A 233 -0.26 -16.99 -14.90
CA ALA A 233 1.00 -17.39 -15.52
C ALA A 233 1.49 -18.72 -14.93
N PHE A 234 1.44 -18.87 -13.60
CA PHE A 234 1.83 -20.09 -12.91
C PHE A 234 0.97 -21.29 -13.36
N ALA A 235 -0.34 -21.08 -13.51
CA ALA A 235 -1.29 -22.05 -14.05
C ALA A 235 -1.11 -22.37 -15.55
N GLY A 236 -0.20 -21.67 -16.26
CA GLY A 236 0.10 -21.90 -17.66
C GLY A 236 -0.84 -21.22 -18.65
N LEU A 237 -1.62 -20.21 -18.20
CA LEU A 237 -2.58 -19.50 -19.06
C LEU A 237 -1.92 -18.47 -20.00
N GLY A 238 -0.64 -18.19 -19.82
CA GLY A 238 0.11 -17.27 -20.67
C GLY A 238 1.38 -16.74 -20.00
N ALA A 239 1.95 -15.70 -20.61
CA ALA A 239 3.13 -15.00 -20.13
C ALA A 239 2.82 -13.52 -19.86
N ILE A 240 3.54 -12.95 -18.90
CA ILE A 240 3.47 -11.52 -18.54
C ILE A 240 4.71 -10.85 -19.11
N LEU A 241 4.54 -9.75 -19.83
CA LEU A 241 5.65 -8.84 -20.12
C LEU A 241 5.86 -7.93 -18.91
N ALA A 242 7.05 -7.97 -18.32
CA ALA A 242 7.37 -7.21 -17.11
C ALA A 242 8.81 -6.67 -17.14
N PRO A 243 9.12 -5.65 -16.33
CA PRO A 243 10.50 -5.28 -16.06
C PRO A 243 11.28 -6.40 -15.35
N GLU A 244 12.58 -6.53 -15.63
CA GLU A 244 13.43 -7.63 -15.13
C GLU A 244 13.41 -7.79 -13.60
N HIS A 245 13.34 -6.68 -12.86
CA HIS A 245 13.40 -6.68 -11.40
C HIS A 245 12.02 -6.58 -10.74
N ALA A 246 10.94 -6.76 -11.52
CA ALA A 246 9.59 -6.76 -10.98
C ALA A 246 9.40 -7.87 -9.91
N PRO A 247 8.70 -7.58 -8.79
CA PRO A 247 8.36 -8.59 -7.80
C PRO A 247 7.59 -9.74 -8.43
N ARG A 248 7.99 -10.98 -8.14
CA ARG A 248 7.35 -12.17 -8.74
C ARG A 248 7.31 -13.37 -7.81
N LEU A 249 6.35 -14.27 -8.07
CA LEU A 249 6.28 -15.56 -7.39
C LEU A 249 7.52 -16.42 -7.71
N PRO A 250 8.13 -17.08 -6.71
CA PRO A 250 9.29 -17.94 -6.92
C PRO A 250 9.06 -19.08 -7.93
N SER A 251 7.80 -19.51 -8.09
CA SER A 251 7.41 -20.59 -9.00
C SER A 251 7.38 -20.21 -10.48
N LEU A 252 7.61 -18.94 -10.81
CA LEU A 252 7.69 -18.45 -12.18
C LEU A 252 9.14 -18.44 -12.66
N ALA A 253 9.31 -18.50 -13.98
CA ALA A 253 10.59 -18.30 -14.66
C ALA A 253 10.61 -16.94 -15.34
N THR A 254 11.82 -16.44 -15.57
CA THR A 254 12.07 -15.22 -16.31
C THR A 254 12.88 -15.55 -17.56
N VAL A 255 12.44 -15.07 -18.71
CA VAL A 255 13.10 -15.31 -20.00
C VAL A 255 13.35 -13.97 -20.68
N GLY A 256 14.57 -13.75 -21.17
CA GLY A 256 14.93 -12.55 -21.91
C GLY A 256 14.28 -12.49 -23.29
N ILE A 257 14.23 -11.32 -23.89
CA ILE A 257 13.72 -11.11 -25.25
C ILE A 257 14.88 -10.61 -26.09
N GLU A 258 15.05 -11.18 -27.29
CA GLU A 258 16.15 -10.84 -28.18
C GLU A 258 16.21 -9.32 -28.45
N GLY A 259 17.43 -8.76 -28.33
CA GLY A 259 17.68 -7.36 -28.62
C GLY A 259 17.23 -6.35 -27.56
N ASP A 260 16.66 -6.80 -26.43
CA ASP A 260 16.10 -5.93 -25.37
C ASP A 260 15.26 -4.77 -25.96
N PRO A 261 14.21 -5.05 -26.77
CA PRO A 261 13.60 -4.06 -27.65
C PRO A 261 12.93 -2.91 -26.91
N VAL A 262 12.66 -3.09 -25.61
CA VAL A 262 12.22 -2.04 -24.71
C VAL A 262 13.01 -2.07 -23.42
N ARG A 263 13.54 -0.91 -23.06
CA ARG A 263 14.10 -0.62 -21.75
C ARG A 263 13.23 0.38 -21.00
N ARG A 264 13.33 0.39 -19.69
CA ARG A 264 12.58 1.24 -18.77
C ARG A 264 13.55 1.89 -17.82
N GLU A 265 13.47 3.22 -17.70
CA GLU A 265 14.13 3.92 -16.61
C GLU A 265 13.26 3.91 -15.35
N VAL A 266 13.85 3.52 -14.22
CA VAL A 266 13.25 3.69 -12.90
C VAL A 266 13.69 5.02 -12.33
N GLN A 267 12.73 5.82 -11.87
CA GLN A 267 12.92 7.19 -11.44
C GLN A 267 12.44 7.40 -10.00
N LEU A 268 13.16 8.23 -9.26
CA LEU A 268 12.75 8.77 -7.97
C LEU A 268 12.06 10.11 -8.17
N LEU A 269 10.88 10.27 -7.59
CA LEU A 269 10.09 11.49 -7.62
C LEU A 269 9.97 12.13 -6.24
N ALA A 270 9.98 13.46 -6.19
CA ALA A 270 9.61 14.25 -5.02
C ALA A 270 8.95 15.58 -5.46
N VAL A 271 8.24 16.26 -4.55
CA VAL A 271 7.61 17.56 -4.88
C VAL A 271 8.64 18.68 -4.78
N ALA A 272 8.83 19.40 -5.88
CA ALA A 272 9.74 20.53 -5.99
C ALA A 272 9.37 21.66 -5.01
N GLY A 273 10.39 22.33 -4.47
CA GLY A 273 10.23 23.52 -3.62
C GLY A 273 9.66 23.26 -2.22
N ARG A 274 9.43 22.01 -1.82
CA ARG A 274 9.08 21.67 -0.43
C ARG A 274 10.33 21.61 0.44
N GLN A 275 10.20 22.01 1.70
CA GLN A 275 11.23 21.73 2.69
C GLN A 275 11.24 20.23 3.00
N TYR A 276 12.30 19.54 2.58
CA TYR A 276 12.47 18.12 2.85
C TYR A 276 12.78 17.88 4.33
N SER A 277 12.21 16.82 4.89
CA SER A 277 12.63 16.33 6.20
C SER A 277 14.07 15.80 6.09
N PRO A 278 14.83 15.72 7.20
CA PRO A 278 16.17 15.13 7.18
C PRO A 278 16.19 13.71 6.59
N ALA A 279 15.15 12.92 6.86
CA ALA A 279 15.02 11.57 6.32
C ALA A 279 14.80 11.55 4.80
N LEU A 280 13.92 12.42 4.28
CA LEU A 280 13.68 12.52 2.84
C LEU A 280 14.92 13.06 2.10
N ASP A 281 15.56 14.10 2.64
CA ASP A 281 16.76 14.68 2.06
C ASP A 281 17.91 13.66 1.99
N ALA A 282 18.14 12.92 3.09
CA ALA A 282 19.12 11.83 3.11
C ALA A 282 18.75 10.72 2.11
N PHE A 283 17.48 10.30 2.06
CA PHE A 283 17.00 9.29 1.12
C PHE A 283 17.26 9.70 -0.33
N ILE A 284 16.88 10.92 -0.73
CA ILE A 284 17.11 11.43 -2.08
C ILE A 284 18.60 11.48 -2.40
N LYS A 285 19.43 12.01 -1.49
CA LYS A 285 20.88 12.11 -1.70
C LYS A 285 21.54 10.75 -1.90
N VAL A 286 21.26 9.80 -1.01
CA VAL A 286 21.84 8.45 -1.09
C VAL A 286 21.32 7.72 -2.32
N ALA A 287 20.02 7.78 -2.61
CA ALA A 287 19.43 7.09 -3.77
C ALA A 287 20.03 7.56 -5.09
N ARG A 288 20.32 8.85 -5.22
CA ARG A 288 20.88 9.46 -6.44
C ARG A 288 22.32 9.06 -6.73
N VAL A 289 23.13 8.84 -5.70
CA VAL A 289 24.56 8.51 -5.85
C VAL A 289 24.84 7.02 -5.72
N ARG A 290 23.83 6.22 -5.33
CA ARG A 290 23.97 4.77 -5.17
C ARG A 290 24.20 4.12 -6.53
N ASP A 291 25.19 3.24 -6.59
CA ASP A 291 25.26 2.24 -7.65
C ASP A 291 24.22 1.15 -7.38
N TRP A 292 23.20 1.10 -8.23
CA TRP A 292 22.09 0.16 -8.10
C TRP A 292 22.45 -1.26 -8.56
N THR A 293 23.59 -1.46 -9.24
CA THR A 293 23.98 -2.75 -9.83
C THR A 293 23.98 -3.89 -8.80
N SER A 294 24.53 -3.67 -7.60
CA SER A 294 24.56 -4.69 -6.55
C SER A 294 23.16 -5.10 -6.07
N ALA A 295 22.25 -4.14 -5.94
CA ALA A 295 20.87 -4.41 -5.53
C ALA A 295 20.10 -5.14 -6.65
N LEU A 296 20.31 -4.74 -7.90
CA LEU A 296 19.71 -5.38 -9.08
C LEU A 296 20.18 -6.82 -9.23
N ASP A 297 21.47 -7.10 -9.04
CA ASP A 297 22.02 -8.46 -9.10
C ASP A 297 21.48 -9.36 -8.00
N LYS A 298 21.27 -8.83 -6.79
CA LYS A 298 20.61 -9.58 -5.70
C LYS A 298 19.18 -9.98 -6.07
N LEU A 299 18.42 -9.08 -6.70
CA LEU A 299 17.06 -9.39 -7.17
C LEU A 299 17.05 -10.42 -8.30
N ARG A 300 18.00 -10.33 -9.24
CA ARG A 300 18.18 -11.34 -10.29
C ARG A 300 18.47 -12.71 -9.69
N ARG A 301 19.40 -12.80 -8.73
CA ARG A 301 19.78 -14.06 -8.06
C ARG A 301 18.67 -14.64 -7.20
N ALA A 302 17.96 -13.80 -6.43
CA ALA A 302 16.81 -14.24 -5.62
C ALA A 302 15.67 -14.80 -6.47
N SER A 303 15.65 -14.44 -7.76
CA SER A 303 14.65 -14.89 -8.72
C SER A 303 15.15 -16.02 -9.64
N ALA A 304 16.43 -16.38 -9.57
CA ALA A 304 16.98 -17.49 -10.32
C ALA A 304 16.45 -18.81 -9.75
N PRO A 305 16.28 -19.86 -10.58
CA PRO A 305 15.93 -21.17 -10.06
C PRO A 305 17.06 -21.66 -9.13
N ASP A 306 16.73 -21.94 -7.86
CA ASP A 306 17.56 -22.79 -6.99
C ASP A 306 17.79 -24.10 -7.75
N SER A 307 18.99 -24.29 -8.31
CA SER A 307 19.40 -25.54 -8.97
C SER A 307 19.66 -26.68 -7.98
N ASN A 308 19.24 -26.52 -6.72
CA ASN A 308 19.49 -27.49 -5.67
C ASN A 308 18.37 -27.48 -4.63
N LYS A 309 17.17 -27.91 -5.02
CA LYS A 309 16.09 -28.32 -4.10
C LYS A 309 15.08 -29.27 -4.74
N ASP A 310 15.53 -30.13 -5.66
CA ASP A 310 14.83 -31.37 -6.00
C ASP A 310 15.42 -32.50 -5.16
N ASN A 311 15.27 -32.39 -3.84
CA ASN A 311 15.36 -33.51 -2.90
C ASN A 311 14.85 -33.00 -1.56
N VAL A 312 13.60 -33.36 -1.26
CA VAL A 312 12.98 -33.60 0.06
C VAL A 312 11.49 -33.28 -0.10
N CYS A 313 10.70 -34.31 -0.44
CA CYS A 313 9.39 -34.58 0.16
C CYS A 313 8.85 -35.94 -0.33
N THR A 314 9.61 -37.00 -0.07
CA THR A 314 9.08 -38.34 0.16
C THR A 314 9.81 -38.88 1.38
N ALA A 315 9.34 -38.50 2.57
CA ALA A 315 9.70 -39.18 3.80
C ALA A 315 8.44 -39.37 4.62
N GLU A 316 8.20 -40.63 4.92
CA GLU A 316 7.02 -41.21 5.48
C GLU A 316 6.71 -40.70 6.88
N ALA A 317 5.44 -40.75 7.22
CA ALA A 317 4.97 -40.61 8.59
C ALA A 317 5.57 -41.74 9.45
N GLN A 318 6.39 -41.38 10.43
CA GLN A 318 6.60 -42.15 11.66
C GLN A 318 7.11 -41.21 12.77
N GLY A 319 6.46 -41.29 13.94
CA GLY A 319 6.47 -40.27 14.98
C GLY A 319 7.65 -40.27 15.94
N ALA A 320 7.36 -39.77 17.16
CA ALA A 320 8.26 -39.31 18.23
C ALA A 320 8.82 -37.90 17.95
N GLY A 321 8.49 -36.84 18.68
CA GLY A 321 8.27 -36.74 20.11
C GLY A 321 9.38 -35.89 20.73
N SER A 322 9.20 -34.56 20.82
CA SER A 322 9.60 -33.78 22.00
C SER A 322 9.05 -32.35 21.91
N LEU A 323 8.38 -31.95 22.99
CA LEU A 323 7.99 -30.59 23.32
C LEU A 323 9.24 -29.76 23.62
N ILE A 324 9.28 -28.49 23.18
CA ILE A 324 9.67 -27.37 24.06
C ILE A 324 8.75 -26.17 23.77
N GLN A 325 8.16 -25.67 24.86
CA GLN A 325 7.18 -24.60 24.95
C GLN A 325 7.80 -23.21 24.73
N ILE A 326 7.05 -22.29 24.11
CA ILE A 326 7.26 -20.84 24.27
C ILE A 326 5.99 -20.27 24.92
N THR A 327 6.16 -19.81 26.15
CA THR A 327 5.14 -19.19 27.01
C THR A 327 4.75 -17.80 26.51
N GLY A 328 3.45 -17.60 26.24
CA GLY A 328 2.80 -16.29 26.17
C GLY A 328 1.90 -16.07 27.39
N PRO A 329 1.68 -14.82 27.85
CA PRO A 329 1.06 -14.53 29.14
C PRO A 329 -0.46 -14.74 29.08
N GLY A 330 -1.02 -15.43 30.07
CA GLY A 330 -2.45 -15.72 30.16
C GLY A 330 -3.29 -14.51 30.60
N PRO A 331 -4.57 -14.43 30.19
CA PRO A 331 -5.53 -13.56 30.81
C PRO A 331 -6.22 -14.28 31.99
N ALA A 332 -6.22 -13.65 33.15
CA ALA A 332 -7.04 -14.04 34.29
C ALA A 332 -8.49 -13.57 34.09
N SER A 333 -9.42 -14.51 34.00
CA SER A 333 -10.82 -14.26 34.29
C SER A 333 -11.50 -15.57 34.69
N SER A 334 -11.70 -15.74 35.99
CA SER A 334 -12.43 -16.85 36.61
C SER A 334 -13.90 -16.50 36.81
N CYS A 335 -14.77 -17.36 36.30
CA CYS A 335 -16.21 -17.41 36.61
C CYS A 335 -16.47 -17.71 38.10
N PRO A 336 -17.63 -17.30 38.66
CA PRO A 336 -18.13 -17.81 39.93
C PRO A 336 -18.97 -19.08 39.69
N SER A 337 -18.78 -20.11 40.53
CA SER A 337 -19.73 -21.23 40.60
C SER A 337 -20.08 -21.53 42.05
N LEU A 338 -21.35 -21.91 42.21
CA LEU A 338 -22.08 -22.03 43.45
C LEU A 338 -21.69 -23.27 44.27
N GLY A 339 -21.69 -23.07 45.59
CA GLY A 339 -22.51 -23.85 46.53
C GLY A 339 -22.12 -25.31 46.79
N ARG A 340 -21.63 -25.57 48.00
CA ARG A 340 -22.25 -26.55 48.93
C ARG A 340 -21.76 -26.34 50.36
N ALA A 341 -22.65 -26.72 51.27
CA ALA A 341 -22.79 -26.24 52.62
C ALA A 341 -22.09 -27.11 53.69
N SER A 342 -22.10 -26.54 54.90
CA SER A 342 -22.36 -27.17 56.21
C SER A 342 -21.17 -27.57 57.10
N ASN A 343 -21.18 -26.91 58.28
CA ASN A 343 -20.77 -27.36 59.63
C ASN A 343 -19.26 -27.44 59.92
N ARG A 344 -18.72 -26.99 61.05
CA ARG A 344 -19.25 -26.82 62.43
C ARG A 344 -18.37 -25.79 63.17
N ARG A 345 -18.97 -25.25 64.23
CA ARG A 345 -18.42 -24.36 65.27
C ARG A 345 -17.12 -24.88 65.91
N CYS A 346 -16.17 -23.98 66.15
CA CYS A 346 -15.71 -23.55 67.48
C CYS A 346 -14.94 -22.25 67.34
#